data_AF-A0A9E7BNK5-F1
#
_entry.id   AF-A0A9E7BNK5-F1
#
_cell.length_a   1.000
_cell.length_b   1.000
_cell.length_c   1.000
_cell.angle_alpha   90.00
_cell.angle_beta   90.00
_cell.angle_gamma   90.00
#
_symmetry.space_group_name_H-M   'P 1'
#
loop_
_entity.id
_entity.type
_entity.pdbx_description
1 polymer ?
#
loop_
_entity_poly.entity_id
_entity_poly.type
_entity_poly.pdbx_seq_one_letter_code
_entity_poly.pdbx_strand_id
1 'polypeptide(L)'
;MRFTTPRQKAIVIAVLIAVDLALIFLFDALHSEIGSIALTVLQTAGWYLVTRVFRGPGEPLQAARPWWRMTNRPLLSAVFGALYGVSALANTIFSFAGYGSLSGWVSILGQAVLAALFLTSASRLRALARVPA
;
A
#
# COMPACT_ATOMS: atom_id res chain seq x y z
N MET A 1 -17.36 -9.51 0.76
CA MET A 1 -17.85 -8.17 0.36
C MET A 1 -16.89 -7.58 -0.68
N ARG A 2 -17.34 -6.82 -1.69
CA ARG A 2 -16.47 -6.17 -2.70
C ARG A 2 -16.90 -4.72 -2.92
N PHE A 3 -15.94 -3.80 -3.03
CA PHE A 3 -16.22 -2.37 -3.24
C PHE A 3 -15.99 -1.99 -4.70
N THR A 4 -17.05 -1.54 -5.37
CA THR A 4 -17.03 -1.23 -6.81
C THR A 4 -17.07 0.27 -7.06
N THR A 5 -17.82 1.02 -6.26
CA THR A 5 -17.99 2.47 -6.43
C THR A 5 -16.75 3.26 -5.95
N PRO A 6 -16.38 4.37 -6.61
CA PRO A 6 -15.29 5.23 -6.15
C PRO A 6 -15.52 5.77 -4.73
N ARG A 7 -16.76 6.16 -4.41
CA ARG A 7 -17.14 6.67 -3.09
C ARG A 7 -16.87 5.67 -1.97
N GLN A 8 -17.29 4.42 -2.13
CA GLN A 8 -17.04 3.38 -1.12
C GLN A 8 -15.54 3.14 -0.91
N LYS A 9 -14.77 3.07 -2.00
CA LYS A 9 -13.31 2.88 -1.91
C LYS A 9 -12.64 4.06 -1.20
N ALA A 10 -13.05 5.28 -1.51
CA ALA A 10 -12.54 6.49 -0.85
C ALA A 10 -12.85 6.49 0.64
N ILE A 11 -14.06 6.09 1.05
CA ILE A 11 -14.44 5.98 2.47
C ILE A 11 -13.56 4.93 3.17
N VAL A 12 -13.40 3.74 2.58
CA VAL A 12 -12.54 2.69 3.16
C VAL A 12 -11.10 3.16 3.30
N ILE A 13 -10.54 3.80 2.27
CA ILE A 13 -9.20 4.40 2.31
C ILE A 13 -9.09 5.45 3.42
N ALA A 14 -10.06 6.36 3.51
CA ALA A 14 -10.04 7.43 4.50
C ALA A 14 -10.11 6.88 5.93
N VAL A 15 -10.98 5.89 6.18
CA VAL A 15 -11.09 5.24 7.49
C VAL A 15 -9.79 4.51 7.85
N LEU A 16 -9.20 3.77 6.90
CA LEU A 16 -7.94 3.06 7.14
C LEU A 16 -6.80 4.04 7.46
N ILE A 17 -6.68 5.13 6.70
CA ILE A 17 -5.68 6.17 6.98
C ILE A 17 -5.92 6.81 8.35
N ALA A 18 -7.16 7.12 8.71
CA ALA A 18 -7.47 7.71 10.02
C ALA A 18 -7.11 6.77 11.18
N VAL A 19 -7.43 5.49 11.05
CA VAL A 19 -7.06 4.46 12.03
C VAL A 19 -5.54 4.30 12.09
N ASP A 20 -4.86 4.27 10.95
CA ASP A 20 -3.40 4.16 10.87
C ASP A 20 -2.72 5.33 11.58
N LEU A 21 -3.14 6.57 11.30
CA LEU A 21 -2.60 7.75 11.96
C LEU A 21 -2.83 7.71 13.47
N ALA A 22 -4.05 7.36 13.90
CA ALA A 22 -4.36 7.25 15.33
C ALA A 22 -3.48 6.22 16.04
N LEU A 23 -3.27 5.05 15.42
CA LEU A 23 -2.43 3.98 15.98
C LEU A 23 -0.93 4.34 15.95
N ILE A 24 -0.46 5.04 14.92
CA ILE A 24 0.90 5.57 14.86
C ILE A 24 1.15 6.51 16.04
N PHE A 25 0.30 7.52 16.23
CA PHE A 25 0.46 8.46 17.34
C PHE A 25 0.33 7.79 18.71
N LEU A 26 -0.55 6.79 18.84
CA LEU A 26 -0.69 6.03 20.07
C LEU A 26 0.58 5.24 20.41
N PHE A 27 1.12 4.47 19.47
CA PHE A 27 2.31 3.65 19.74
C PHE A 27 3.59 4.48 19.89
N ASP A 28 3.67 5.64 19.22
CA ASP A 28 4.71 6.63 19.43
C ASP A 28 4.65 7.23 20.85
N ALA A 29 3.46 7.66 21.30
CA ALA A 29 3.28 8.16 22.66
C ALA A 29 3.62 7.11 23.74
N LEU A 30 3.34 5.83 23.45
CA LEU A 30 3.69 4.70 24.31
C LEU A 30 5.15 4.22 24.16
N HIS A 31 5.93 4.81 23.25
CA HIS A 31 7.30 4.41 22.92
C HIS A 31 7.42 2.90 22.60
N SER A 32 6.40 2.33 21.95
CA SER A 32 6.28 0.88 21.75
C SER A 32 6.83 0.45 20.38
N GLU A 33 8.10 0.06 20.34
CA GLU A 33 8.74 -0.47 19.12
C GLU A 33 8.01 -1.71 18.58
N ILE A 34 7.63 -2.65 19.45
CA ILE A 34 6.93 -3.88 19.07
C ILE A 34 5.54 -3.55 18.50
N GLY A 35 4.82 -2.59 19.12
CA GLY A 35 3.53 -2.12 18.63
C GLY A 35 3.63 -1.53 17.23
N SER A 36 4.62 -0.65 17.01
CA SER A 36 4.88 -0.03 15.70
C SER A 36 5.29 -1.04 14.62
N ILE A 37 6.10 -2.04 14.98
CA ILE A 37 6.47 -3.14 14.07
C ILE A 37 5.23 -3.97 13.69
N ALA A 38 4.43 -4.39 14.67
CA ALA A 38 3.23 -5.16 14.44
C ALA A 38 2.23 -4.38 13.57
N LEU A 39 2.05 -3.09 13.86
CA LEU A 39 1.22 -2.19 13.06
C LEU A 39 1.70 -2.11 11.61
N THR A 40 3.00 -1.95 11.37
CA THR A 40 3.57 -1.91 10.02
C THR A 40 3.26 -3.18 9.23
N VAL A 41 3.40 -4.35 9.86
CA VAL A 41 3.10 -5.64 9.23
C VAL A 41 1.61 -5.72 8.89
N LEU A 42 0.74 -5.35 9.83
CA LEU A 42 -0.71 -5.34 9.64
C LEU A 42 -1.16 -4.35 8.57
N GLN A 43 -0.55 -3.16 8.50
CA GLN A 43 -0.80 -2.16 7.47
C GLN A 43 -0.39 -2.66 6.10
N THR A 44 0.81 -3.22 5.98
CA THR A 44 1.31 -3.78 4.71
C THR A 44 0.37 -4.88 4.21
N ALA A 45 -0.03 -5.80 5.09
CA ALA A 45 -1.00 -6.84 4.78
C ALA A 45 -2.39 -6.27 4.47
N GLY A 46 -2.85 -5.29 5.23
CA GLY A 46 -4.13 -4.62 5.08
C GLY A 46 -4.26 -3.93 3.72
N TRP A 47 -3.26 -3.12 3.34
CA TRP A 47 -3.20 -2.47 2.04
C TRP A 47 -3.15 -3.50 0.91
N TYR A 48 -2.36 -4.57 1.06
CA TYR A 48 -2.39 -5.68 0.12
C TYR A 48 -3.81 -6.24 -0.01
N LEU A 49 -4.48 -6.61 1.08
CA LEU A 49 -5.82 -7.20 1.06
C LEU A 49 -6.90 -6.26 0.51
N VAL A 50 -6.84 -4.97 0.82
CA VAL A 50 -7.77 -3.95 0.31
C VAL A 50 -7.75 -3.92 -1.21
N THR A 51 -6.56 -4.00 -1.84
CA THR A 51 -6.44 -4.08 -3.29
C THR A 51 -7.12 -5.33 -3.88
N ARG A 52 -7.22 -6.40 -3.10
CA ARG A 52 -7.90 -7.65 -3.48
C ARG A 52 -9.41 -7.55 -3.34
N VAL A 53 -9.93 -6.63 -2.54
CA VAL A 53 -11.38 -6.41 -2.33
C VAL A 53 -11.92 -5.34 -3.29
N PHE A 54 -11.10 -4.36 -3.66
CA PHE A 54 -11.48 -3.31 -4.60
C PHE A 54 -11.59 -3.85 -6.03
N ARG A 55 -12.69 -3.52 -6.71
CA ARG A 55 -12.92 -3.94 -8.10
C ARG A 55 -13.13 -2.76 -9.02
N GLY A 56 -12.42 -2.77 -10.15
CA GLY A 56 -12.59 -1.76 -11.19
C GLY A 56 -13.87 -1.96 -12.00
N PRO A 57 -14.33 -0.94 -12.76
CA PRO A 57 -15.39 -1.11 -13.74
C PRO A 57 -15.03 -2.21 -14.74
N GLY A 58 -15.99 -3.11 -15.02
CA GLY A 58 -15.80 -4.23 -15.96
C GLY A 58 -14.92 -5.37 -15.46
N GLU A 59 -14.38 -5.33 -14.24
CA GLU A 59 -13.63 -6.48 -13.70
C GLU A 59 -14.57 -7.59 -13.20
N PRO A 60 -14.32 -8.87 -13.54
CA PRO A 60 -15.11 -9.98 -13.03
C PRO A 60 -15.13 -10.01 -11.50
N LEU A 61 -16.34 -10.02 -10.93
CA LEU A 61 -16.54 -10.04 -9.48
C LEU A 61 -16.37 -11.43 -8.86
N GLN A 62 -16.26 -12.51 -9.64
CA GLN A 62 -16.04 -13.85 -9.09
C GLN A 62 -14.60 -14.33 -9.30
N ALA A 63 -13.95 -13.94 -10.39
CA ALA A 63 -12.59 -14.38 -10.68
C ALA A 63 -11.58 -13.95 -9.60
N ALA A 64 -10.64 -14.86 -9.30
CA ALA A 64 -9.48 -14.58 -8.50
C ALA A 64 -8.56 -13.62 -9.28
N ARG A 65 -8.20 -12.50 -8.64
CA ARG A 65 -7.28 -11.53 -9.26
C ARG A 65 -5.87 -12.11 -9.24
N PRO A 66 -5.04 -11.94 -10.29
CA PRO A 66 -3.63 -12.35 -10.20
C PRO A 66 -2.94 -11.68 -9.01
N TRP A 67 -2.09 -12.39 -8.28
CA TRP A 67 -1.47 -11.91 -7.03
C TRP A 67 -0.71 -10.58 -7.21
N TRP A 68 -0.16 -10.35 -8.40
CA TRP A 68 0.61 -9.16 -8.76
C TRP A 68 -0.25 -7.93 -9.05
N ARG A 69 -1.56 -8.08 -9.29
CA ARG A 69 -2.43 -6.98 -9.77
C ARG A 69 -3.06 -6.23 -8.60
N MET A 70 -2.43 -5.14 -8.20
CA MET A 70 -2.91 -4.26 -7.11
C MET A 70 -4.08 -3.38 -7.55
N THR A 71 -4.09 -2.93 -8.80
CA THR A 71 -5.13 -2.02 -9.28
C THR A 71 -5.60 -2.45 -10.66
N ASN A 72 -6.67 -1.81 -11.14
CA ASN A 72 -7.13 -2.01 -12.52
C ASN A 72 -6.53 -0.97 -13.49
N ARG A 73 -5.79 0.03 -12.98
CA ARG A 73 -5.33 1.18 -13.77
C ARG A 73 -3.82 1.32 -13.65
N PRO A 74 -3.06 1.22 -14.77
CA PRO A 74 -1.60 1.28 -14.72
C PRO A 74 -1.08 2.60 -14.13
N LEU A 75 -1.72 3.73 -14.45
CA LEU A 75 -1.35 5.04 -13.91
C LEU A 75 -1.53 5.10 -12.39
N LEU A 76 -2.69 4.66 -11.89
CA LEU A 76 -2.97 4.66 -10.44
C LEU A 76 -1.96 3.79 -9.69
N SER A 77 -1.65 2.62 -10.26
CA SER A 77 -0.63 1.72 -9.73
C SER A 77 0.76 2.38 -9.70
N ALA A 78 1.14 3.11 -10.75
CA ALA A 78 2.42 3.81 -10.80
C ALA A 78 2.49 4.95 -9.77
N VAL A 79 1.40 5.71 -9.59
CA VAL A 79 1.33 6.79 -8.60
C VAL A 79 1.51 6.24 -7.18
N PHE A 80 0.78 5.20 -6.79
CA PHE A 80 0.96 4.59 -5.47
C PHE A 80 2.36 3.98 -5.30
N GLY A 81 2.89 3.34 -6.34
CA GLY A 81 4.25 2.83 -6.33
C GLY A 81 5.30 3.92 -6.09
N ALA A 82 5.15 5.06 -6.76
CA ALA A 82 6.03 6.21 -6.57
C ALA A 82 5.86 6.84 -5.19
N LEU A 83 4.63 6.99 -4.69
CA LEU A 83 4.36 7.53 -3.36
C LEU A 83 5.07 6.70 -2.28
N TYR A 84 4.84 5.38 -2.24
CA TYR A 84 5.51 4.51 -1.27
C TYR A 84 7.02 4.46 -1.48
N GLY A 85 7.50 4.53 -2.72
CA GLY A 85 8.94 4.56 -3.02
C GLY A 85 9.62 5.83 -2.51
N VAL A 86 9.00 7.00 -2.72
CA VAL A 86 9.49 8.29 -2.21
C VAL A 86 9.43 8.31 -0.68
N SER A 87 8.35 7.82 -0.07
CA SER A 87 8.26 7.69 1.39
C SER A 87 9.36 6.80 1.96
N ALA A 88 9.62 5.63 1.34
CA ALA A 88 10.69 4.72 1.80
C ALA A 88 12.07 5.37 1.70
N LEU A 89 12.33 6.08 0.58
CA LEU A 89 13.59 6.80 0.37
C LEU A 89 13.76 7.92 1.40
N ALA A 90 12.74 8.75 1.61
CA ALA A 90 12.78 9.83 2.60
C ALA A 90 13.05 9.29 4.01
N ASN A 91 12.32 8.25 4.43
CA ASN A 91 12.52 7.62 5.75
C ASN A 91 13.91 7.01 5.89
N THR A 92 14.46 6.44 4.81
CA THR A 92 15.84 5.91 4.80
C THR A 92 16.84 7.04 5.04
N ILE A 93 16.70 8.19 4.35
CA ILE A 93 17.56 9.36 4.53
C ILE A 93 17.48 9.87 5.98
N PHE A 94 16.28 10.03 6.54
CA PHE A 94 16.12 10.45 7.93
C PHE A 94 16.71 9.44 8.92
N SER A 95 16.59 8.14 8.65
CA SER A 95 17.17 7.11 9.51
C SER A 95 18.70 7.21 9.55
N PHE A 96 19.34 7.44 8.40
CA PHE A 96 20.79 7.67 8.35
C PHE A 96 21.20 9.03 8.94
N ALA A 97 20.30 10.01 8.99
CA ALA A 97 20.53 11.30 9.64
C ALA A 97 20.40 11.26 11.18
N GLY A 98 20.22 10.08 11.79
CA GLY A 98 20.16 9.90 13.24
C GLY A 98 18.76 9.70 13.82
N TYR A 99 17.71 9.69 12.99
CA TYR A 99 16.33 9.43 13.42
C TYR A 99 15.91 7.96 13.27
N GLY A 100 16.88 7.06 13.11
CA GLY A 100 16.61 5.64 12.85
C GLY A 100 16.19 4.88 14.11
N SER A 101 15.18 4.02 13.97
CA SER A 101 14.78 3.02 14.96
C SER A 101 14.58 1.67 14.28
N LEU A 102 14.50 0.58 15.05
CA LEU A 102 14.22 -0.74 14.48
C LEU A 102 12.84 -0.74 13.81
N SER A 103 11.83 -0.19 14.47
CA SER A 103 10.49 -0.02 13.92
C SER A 103 10.48 0.84 12.64
N GLY A 104 11.31 1.87 12.59
CA GLY A 104 11.51 2.71 11.40
C GLY A 104 12.05 1.93 10.20
N TRP A 105 13.06 1.09 10.41
CA TRP A 105 13.59 0.21 9.36
C TRP A 105 12.56 -0.81 8.87
N VAL A 106 11.75 -1.37 9.78
CA VAL A 106 10.64 -2.26 9.38
C VAL A 106 9.58 -1.49 8.57
N SER A 107 9.27 -0.24 8.94
CA SER A 107 8.38 0.63 8.17
C SER A 107 8.91 0.92 6.76
N ILE A 108 10.20 1.23 6.63
CA ILE A 108 10.87 1.39 5.34
C ILE A 108 10.72 0.13 4.47
N LEU A 109 10.94 -1.05 5.06
CA LEU A 109 10.77 -2.31 4.34
C LEU A 109 9.31 -2.53 3.89
N GLY A 110 8.32 -2.26 4.74
CA GLY A 110 6.91 -2.34 4.38
C GLY A 110 6.54 -1.41 3.22
N GLN A 111 7.00 -0.17 3.27
CA GLN A 111 6.82 0.82 2.20
C GLN A 111 7.50 0.37 0.90
N ALA A 112 8.73 -0.14 0.97
CA ALA A 112 9.45 -0.67 -0.20
C ALA A 112 8.73 -1.87 -0.82
N VAL A 113 8.18 -2.78 -0.01
CA VAL A 113 7.36 -3.91 -0.48
C VAL A 113 6.11 -3.42 -1.21
N LEU A 114 5.36 -2.49 -0.62
CA LEU A 114 4.18 -1.90 -1.28
C LEU A 114 4.57 -1.20 -2.58
N ALA A 115 5.65 -0.42 -2.58
CA ALA A 115 6.17 0.25 -3.77
C ALA A 115 6.46 -0.76 -4.89
N ALA A 116 7.24 -1.81 -4.59
CA ALA A 116 7.59 -2.86 -5.55
C ALA A 116 6.36 -3.56 -6.12
N LEU A 117 5.38 -3.87 -5.26
CA LEU A 117 4.12 -4.50 -5.65
C LEU A 117 3.28 -3.61 -6.58
N PHE A 118 3.13 -2.32 -6.25
CA PHE A 118 2.40 -1.36 -7.07
C PHE A 118 3.10 -1.06 -8.40
N LEU A 119 4.43 -0.97 -8.42
CA LEU A 119 5.21 -0.79 -9.65
C LEU A 119 5.17 -2.05 -10.53
N THR A 120 5.24 -3.25 -9.95
CA THR A 120 5.07 -4.52 -10.67
C THR A 120 3.67 -4.62 -11.29
N SER A 121 2.64 -4.21 -10.55
CA SER A 121 1.28 -4.09 -11.08
C SER A 121 1.22 -3.10 -12.25
N ALA A 122 1.87 -1.94 -12.14
CA ALA A 122 1.90 -0.93 -13.21
C ALA A 122 2.57 -1.45 -14.48
N SER A 123 3.74 -2.07 -14.36
CA SER A 123 4.52 -2.56 -15.50
C SER A 123 3.77 -3.67 -16.24
N ARG A 124 3.20 -4.63 -15.52
CA ARG A 124 2.41 -5.73 -16.12
C ARG A 124 1.13 -5.23 -16.78
N LEU A 125 0.40 -4.29 -16.18
CA LEU A 125 -0.79 -3.69 -16.81
C LEU A 125 -0.44 -2.93 -18.10
N ARG A 126 0.67 -2.19 -18.12
CA ARG A 126 1.16 -1.50 -19.33
C ARG A 126 1.62 -2.48 -20.40
N ALA A 127 2.18 -3.62 -20.02
CA ALA A 127 2.53 -4.67 -20.97
C ALA A 127 1.28 -5.29 -21.60
N LEU A 128 0.28 -5.65 -20.80
CA LEU A 128 -0.99 -6.21 -21.28
C LEU A 128 -1.76 -5.26 -22.20
N ALA A 129 -1.74 -3.95 -21.91
CA ALA A 129 -2.41 -2.95 -22.75
C ALA A 129 -1.75 -2.76 -24.13
N ARG A 130 -0.51 -3.23 -24.33
CA ARG A 130 0.24 -3.11 -25.58
C ARG A 130 0.10 -4.33 -26.49
N VAL A 131 -0.46 -5.43 -26.00
CA VAL A 131 -0.73 -6.63 -26.82
C VAL A 131 -2.04 -6.38 -27.60
N PRO A 132 -2.02 -6.29 -28.94
CA PRO A 132 -3.26 -6.21 -29.73
C PRO A 132 -4.09 -7.48 -29.52
N ALA A 133 -5.42 -7.31 -29.47
CA ALA A 133 -6.39 -8.38 -29.24
C ALA A 133 -6.49 -9.35 -30.42
#